data_AF-A0A756LG65-F1
#
_entry.id   AF-A0A756LG65-F1
#
_cell.length_a   1.000
_cell.length_b   1.000
_cell.length_c   1.000
_cell.angle_alpha   90.00
_cell.angle_beta   90.00
_cell.angle_gamma   90.00
#
_symmetry.space_group_name_H-M   'P 1'
#
loop_
_entity.id
_entity.type
_entity.pdbx_description
1 polymer ?
#
loop_
_entity_poly.entity_id
_entity_poly.type
_entity_poly.pdbx_seq_one_letter_code
_entity_poly.pdbx_strand_id
1 'polypeptide(L)'
;MAKRVKIEELYLVISKEGSVMGCGINAPSACRDAVENSGFYTNWKDIALSGWYAITTATANATYDKEKLDECFDYWRGAADEHYGKRTNP
;
A
#
# COMPACT_ATOMS: atom_id res chain seq x y z
N MET A 1 -3.07 5.51 21.77
CA MET A 1 -2.04 4.52 22.23
C MET A 1 -1.40 3.83 21.02
N ALA A 2 -0.07 3.76 20.96
CA ALA A 2 0.63 3.10 19.85
C ALA A 2 0.46 1.57 19.86
N LYS A 3 0.07 0.99 18.72
CA LYS A 3 0.00 -0.46 18.46
C LYS A 3 1.05 -0.83 17.43
N ARG A 4 1.55 -2.07 17.52
CA ARG A 4 2.55 -2.62 16.61
C ARG A 4 1.99 -3.86 15.93
N VAL A 5 2.27 -3.99 14.65
CA VAL A 5 1.94 -5.17 13.85
C VAL A 5 3.15 -5.59 13.04
N LYS A 6 3.29 -6.90 12.85
CA LYS A 6 4.28 -7.48 11.96
C LYS A 6 3.61 -7.84 10.64
N ILE A 7 4.26 -7.46 9.55
CA ILE A 7 3.88 -7.81 8.18
C ILE A 7 4.80 -8.96 7.78
N GLU A 8 4.23 -10.16 7.71
CA GLU A 8 4.98 -11.40 7.43
C GLU A 8 5.49 -11.46 5.99
N GLU A 9 4.75 -10.87 5.05
CA GLU A 9 5.17 -10.80 3.66
C GLU A 9 4.65 -9.50 3.04
N LEU A 10 5.56 -8.76 2.43
CA LEU A 10 5.27 -7.68 1.50
C LEU A 10 6.11 -7.84 0.25
N TYR A 11 5.60 -7.35 -0.86
CA TYR A 11 6.29 -7.31 -2.14
C TYR A 11 6.91 -5.93 -2.30
N LEU A 12 8.18 -5.89 -2.70
CA LEU A 12 8.94 -4.68 -2.95
C LEU A 12 9.41 -4.64 -4.39
N VAL A 13 9.30 -3.49 -5.02
CA VAL A 13 10.01 -3.16 -6.27
C VAL A 13 11.29 -2.41 -5.89
N ILE A 14 12.43 -2.99 -6.22
CA ILE A 14 13.75 -2.44 -5.93
C ILE A 14 14.39 -1.96 -7.23
N SER A 15 14.88 -0.73 -7.25
CA SER A 15 15.67 -0.23 -8.38
C SER A 15 17.03 -0.92 -8.43
N LYS A 16 17.69 -0.89 -9.60
CA LYS A 16 19.06 -1.37 -9.77
C LYS A 16 20.07 -0.67 -8.84
N GLU A 17 19.72 0.52 -8.34
CA GLU A 17 20.51 1.31 -7.38
C GLU A 17 20.26 0.90 -5.92
N GLY A 18 19.33 -0.02 -5.66
CA GLY A 18 19.02 -0.54 -4.33
C GLY A 18 17.93 0.22 -3.57
N SER A 19 17.25 1.17 -4.21
CA SER A 19 16.17 1.95 -3.60
C SER A 19 14.82 1.22 -3.71
N VAL A 20 13.99 1.32 -2.66
CA VAL A 20 12.59 0.88 -2.71
C VAL A 20 11.79 1.87 -3.53
N MET A 21 11.22 1.41 -4.63
CA MET A 21 10.42 2.22 -5.55
C MET A 21 8.93 2.01 -5.35
N GLY A 22 8.53 0.82 -4.89
CA GLY A 22 7.15 0.54 -4.53
C GLY A 22 7.01 -0.65 -3.60
N CYS A 23 5.88 -0.70 -2.91
CA CYS A 23 5.52 -1.76 -1.99
C CYS A 23 4.06 -2.18 -2.16
N GLY A 24 3.76 -3.43 -1.83
CA GLY A 24 2.40 -3.95 -1.94
C GLY A 24 2.22 -5.30 -1.27
N ILE A 25 0.96 -5.73 -1.18
CA ILE A 25 0.59 -7.04 -0.62
C ILE A 25 0.77 -8.18 -1.63
N ASN A 26 1.04 -7.85 -2.89
CA ASN A 26 1.35 -8.78 -3.98
C ASN A 26 2.18 -8.06 -5.06
N ALA A 27 2.79 -8.81 -5.97
CA ALA A 27 3.62 -8.24 -7.03
C ALA A 27 2.89 -7.16 -7.87
N PRO A 28 1.64 -7.35 -8.35
CA PRO A 28 0.93 -6.32 -9.10
C PRO A 28 0.73 -5.00 -8.34
N SER A 29 0.37 -5.05 -7.06
CA SER A 29 0.18 -3.84 -6.23
C SER A 29 1.49 -3.11 -5.99
N ALA A 30 2.58 -3.83 -5.71
CA ALA A 30 3.90 -3.24 -5.55
C ALA A 30 4.39 -2.53 -6.83
N CYS A 31 4.11 -3.12 -8.00
CA CYS A 31 4.45 -2.46 -9.25
C CYS A 31 3.57 -1.25 -9.57
N ARG A 32 2.28 -1.24 -9.18
CA ARG A 32 1.43 -0.05 -9.33
C ARG A 32 1.94 1.10 -8.48
N ASP A 33 2.26 0.83 -7.21
CA ASP A 33 2.88 1.81 -6.32
C ASP A 33 4.19 2.34 -6.91
N ALA A 34 5.03 1.45 -7.47
CA ALA A 34 6.27 1.86 -8.15
C ALA A 34 6.04 2.75 -9.39
N VAL A 35 4.98 2.49 -10.17
CA VAL A 35 4.59 3.34 -11.32
C VAL A 35 4.21 4.73 -10.83
N GLU A 36 3.33 4.80 -9.82
CA GLU A 36 2.86 6.05 -9.23
C GLU A 36 4.02 6.88 -8.65
N ASN A 37 4.97 6.22 -7.99
CA ASN A 37 6.17 6.85 -7.43
C ASN A 37 7.24 7.19 -8.46
N SER A 38 7.24 6.53 -9.63
CA SER A 38 8.31 6.72 -10.63
C SER A 38 8.27 8.09 -11.28
N GLY A 39 7.09 8.68 -11.49
CA GLY A 39 6.91 9.92 -12.26
C GLY A 39 7.29 9.84 -13.74
N PHE A 40 7.78 8.69 -14.23
CA PHE A 40 8.23 8.48 -15.60
C PHE A 40 7.42 7.42 -16.33
N TYR A 41 7.05 6.34 -15.63
CA TYR A 41 6.30 5.25 -16.23
C TYR A 41 4.82 5.42 -15.94
N THR A 42 3.98 5.02 -16.90
CA THR A 42 2.51 4.99 -16.75
C THR A 42 1.96 3.56 -16.70
N ASN A 43 2.80 2.56 -16.98
CA ASN A 43 2.45 1.16 -17.01
C ASN A 43 3.54 0.31 -16.34
N TRP A 44 3.11 -0.58 -15.45
CA TRP A 44 4.01 -1.45 -14.70
C TRP A 44 4.78 -2.45 -15.58
N LYS A 45 4.23 -2.81 -16.74
CA LYS A 45 4.91 -3.69 -17.69
C LYS A 45 6.18 -3.03 -18.24
N ASP A 46 6.18 -1.72 -18.43
CA ASP A 46 7.33 -0.99 -18.96
C ASP A 46 8.44 -0.91 -17.91
N ILE A 47 8.09 -0.77 -16.63
CA ILE A 47 9.02 -0.91 -15.50
C ILE A 47 9.64 -2.31 -15.50
N ALA A 48 8.84 -3.37 -15.61
CA ALA A 48 9.33 -4.75 -15.59
C ALA A 48 10.26 -5.06 -16.78
N LEU A 49 9.96 -4.52 -17.96
CA LEU A 49 10.75 -4.73 -19.18
C LEU A 49 11.99 -3.84 -19.26
N SER A 50 12.09 -2.79 -18.45
CA SER A 50 13.24 -1.87 -18.46
C SER A 50 14.56 -2.51 -18.02
N GLY A 51 14.49 -3.59 -17.23
CA GLY A 51 15.67 -4.21 -16.59
C GLY A 51 16.29 -3.35 -15.47
N TRP A 52 15.67 -2.21 -15.12
CA TRP A 52 16.12 -1.31 -14.05
C TRP A 52 15.48 -1.61 -12.69
N TYR A 53 14.50 -2.51 -12.65
CA TYR A 53 13.74 -2.81 -11.44
C TYR A 53 13.53 -4.31 -11.31
N ALA A 54 13.52 -4.79 -10.06
CA ALA A 54 13.26 -6.18 -9.72
C ALA A 54 12.25 -6.26 -8.58
N ILE A 55 11.52 -7.38 -8.52
CA ILE A 55 10.57 -7.67 -7.44
C ILE A 55 11.19 -8.65 -6.46
N THR A 56 11.05 -8.38 -5.17
CA THR A 56 11.40 -9.31 -4.08
C THR A 56 10.32 -9.29 -3.02
N THR A 57 10.36 -10.25 -2.11
CA THR A 57 9.56 -10.23 -0.88
C THR A 57 10.41 -9.76 0.31
N ALA A 58 9.75 -9.21 1.32
CA ALA A 58 10.35 -8.74 2.56
C ALA A 58 9.38 -8.88 3.74
N THR A 59 9.87 -8.65 4.95
CA THR A 59 9.07 -8.54 6.18
C THR A 59 9.22 -7.16 6.78
N ALA A 60 8.19 -6.60 7.38
CA ALA A 60 8.25 -5.28 8.01
C ALA A 60 7.51 -5.23 9.35
N ASN A 61 7.80 -4.21 10.16
CA ASN A 61 7.04 -3.89 11.36
C ASN A 61 6.43 -2.50 11.18
N ALA A 62 5.13 -2.38 11.44
CA ALA A 62 4.43 -1.10 11.42
C ALA A 62 4.00 -0.72 12.84
N THR A 63 4.12 0.56 13.16
CA THR A 63 3.60 1.14 14.40
C THR A 63 2.56 2.19 14.02
N TYR A 64 1.37 2.14 14.63
CA TYR A 64 0.28 3.08 14.36
C TYR A 64 -0.41 3.51 15.66
N ASP A 65 -1.07 4.66 15.64
CA ASP A 65 -1.88 5.12 16.76
C ASP A 65 -3.30 4.55 16.65
N LYS A 66 -3.72 3.77 17.65
CA LYS A 66 -5.04 3.13 17.65
C LYS A 66 -6.19 4.14 17.69
N GLU A 67 -6.03 5.24 18.43
CA GLU A 67 -7.09 6.24 18.60
C GLU A 67 -7.35 6.95 17.26
N LYS A 68 -6.30 7.39 16.57
CA LYS A 68 -6.41 7.97 15.22
C LYS A 68 -6.97 7.00 14.19
N LEU A 69 -6.66 5.70 14.32
CA LEU A 69 -7.21 4.69 13.43
C LEU A 69 -8.73 4.53 13.63
N ASP A 70 -9.20 4.57 14.88
CA ASP A 70 -10.63 4.49 15.20
C ASP A 70 -11.39 5.73 14.71
N GLU A 71 -10.83 6.93 14.93
CA GLU A 71 -11.39 8.18 14.39
C GLU A 71 -11.52 8.12 12.86
N CYS A 72 -10.53 7.54 12.18
CA CYS A 72 -10.57 7.34 10.72
C CYS A 72 -11.69 6.36 10.32
N PHE A 73 -11.86 5.25 11.05
CA PHE A 73 -12.97 4.33 10.80
C PHE A 73 -14.34 4.98 11.02
N ASP A 74 -14.50 5.80 12.06
CA ASP A 74 -15.73 6.53 12.34
C ASP A 74 -16.06 7.51 11.21
N TYR A 75 -15.07 8.26 10.76
CA TYR A 75 -15.21 9.16 9.62
C TYR A 75 -15.70 8.42 8.36
N TRP A 76 -15.04 7.33 7.99
CA TRP A 76 -15.42 6.57 6.78
C TRP A 76 -16.79 5.90 6.90
N ARG A 77 -17.19 5.48 8.10
CA ARG A 77 -18.56 4.98 8.35
C ARG A 77 -19.60 6.09 8.11
N GLY A 78 -19.36 7.29 8.64
CA GLY A 78 -20.23 8.45 8.40
C GLY A 78 -20.34 8.80 6.92
N ALA A 79 -19.20 8.89 6.22
CA ALA A 79 -19.18 9.17 4.78
C ALA A 79 -19.91 8.08 3.95
N ALA A 80 -19.80 6.82 4.36
CA ALA A 80 -20.52 5.73 3.71
C ALA A 80 -22.04 5.81 3.93
N ASP A 81 -22.49 6.13 5.14
CA ASP A 81 -23.91 6.31 5.45
C ASP A 81 -24.52 7.51 4.69
N GLU A 82 -23.77 8.59 4.51
CA GLU A 82 -24.19 9.75 3.70
C GLU A 82 -24.31 9.39 2.21
N HIS A 83 -23.36 8.63 1.68
CA HIS A 83 -23.31 8.32 0.25
C HIS A 83 -24.26 7.19 -0.17
N TYR A 84 -24.35 6.13 0.62
CA TYR A 84 -25.13 4.93 0.30
C TYR A 84 -26.47 4.83 1.05
N GLY A 85 -26.74 5.76 1.98
CA GLY A 85 -27.81 5.64 2.96
C GLY A 85 -27.39 4.76 4.15
N LYS A 86 -28.02 4.98 5.31
CA LYS A 86 -27.72 4.23 6.53
C LYS A 86 -27.84 2.73 6.29
N ARG A 87 -26.77 1.99 6.56
CA ARG A 87 -26.81 0.52 6.51
C ARG A 87 -27.82 0.00 7.53
N THR A 88 -28.88 -0.64 7.06
CA THR A 88 -29.91 -1.29 7.89
C THR A 88 -29.54 -2.76 8.17
N ASN A 89 -28.33 -3.05 8.69
CA ASN A 89 -28.03 -4.26 9.48
C ASN A 89 -26.56 -4.35 9.93
N PRO A 90 -26.27 -5.14 11.00
CA PRO A 90 -25.16 -4.92 11.93
C PRO A 90 -23.76 -5.18 11.36
#